data_AF-A0A0S8H5E1-F1
#
_entry.id   AF-A0A0S8H5E1-F1
#
_cell.length_a   1.000
_cell.length_b   1.000
_cell.length_c   1.000
_cell.angle_alpha   90.00
_cell.angle_beta   90.00
_cell.angle_gamma   90.00
#
_symmetry.space_group_name_H-M   'P 1'
#
loop_
_entity.id
_entity.type
_entity.pdbx_description
1 polymer ?
#
loop_
_entity_poly.entity_id
_entity_poly.type
_entity_poly.pdbx_seq_one_letter_code
_entity_poly.pdbx_strand_id
1 'polypeptide(L)'
;YEDVFRFPPGALGVHVDSSCMRWAQQAMKRGIAATFGVTAEPLSAGIPYGNNLLLALASGYDWAESVYGALRLAQRWTGVVFGDPLYAPFRSRQLADKTPPVIGPVTVTPAGRGAVVVAASLAGKTPDELADVALFQLEYGLTTQYGNTVEFHDWPEPQKARGVKARRFGYSRHFRRKLTGLAAGGTYHFRLTARDPAGLETHTADATFGP
;
A
#
# COMPACT_ATOMS: atom_id res chain seq x y z
N TYR A 1 14.27 25.03 23.29
CA TYR A 1 14.24 25.03 21.82
C TYR A 1 15.07 23.85 21.38
N GLU A 2 14.43 22.80 20.88
CA GLU A 2 15.14 21.66 20.28
C GLU A 2 15.32 21.98 18.79
N ASP A 3 16.57 22.01 18.30
CA ASP A 3 16.83 22.16 16.87
C ASP A 3 16.40 20.87 16.15
N VAL A 4 15.18 20.88 15.62
CA VAL A 4 14.57 19.74 14.89
C VAL A 4 15.25 19.44 13.54
N PHE A 5 16.32 20.15 13.19
CA PHE A 5 17.08 19.93 11.95
C PHE A 5 18.50 19.41 12.18
N ARG A 6 18.79 18.90 13.39
CA ARG A 6 19.98 18.09 13.64
C ARG A 6 19.65 16.62 13.41
N PHE A 7 20.15 16.08 12.30
CA PHE A 7 19.86 14.71 11.90
C PHE A 7 20.86 13.72 12.50
N PRO A 8 20.42 12.58 13.05
CA PRO A 8 21.32 11.50 13.40
C PRO A 8 21.95 10.91 12.12
N PRO A 9 23.16 10.31 12.20
CA PRO A 9 23.75 9.59 11.08
C PRO A 9 22.77 8.55 10.50
N GLY A 10 22.63 8.56 9.17
CA GLY A 10 21.72 7.64 8.48
C GLY A 10 20.25 8.09 8.44
N ALA A 11 19.92 9.30 8.90
CA ALA A 11 18.56 9.80 8.84
C ALA A 11 18.02 9.88 7.41
N LEU A 12 16.75 9.48 7.26
CA LEU A 12 15.93 9.64 6.07
C LEU A 12 14.85 10.70 6.35
N GLY A 13 14.47 11.47 5.33
CA GLY A 13 13.48 12.51 5.51
C GLY A 13 12.63 12.82 4.28
N VAL A 14 11.34 13.03 4.51
CA VAL A 14 10.39 13.51 3.50
C VAL A 14 9.56 14.61 4.12
N HIS A 15 9.48 15.76 3.45
CA HIS A 15 8.68 16.88 3.91
C HIS A 15 7.41 17.02 3.07
N VAL A 16 6.26 17.07 3.74
CA VAL A 16 4.94 17.11 3.11
C VAL A 16 4.47 18.56 2.98
N ASP A 17 5.10 19.31 2.08
CA ASP A 17 4.75 20.70 1.76
C ASP A 17 5.07 21.02 0.29
N SER A 18 4.40 22.03 -0.25
CA SER A 18 4.69 22.71 -1.51
C SER A 18 6.16 23.13 -1.66
N SER A 19 6.86 23.40 -0.55
CA SER A 19 8.28 23.78 -0.55
C SER A 19 9.25 22.61 -0.33
N CYS A 20 8.81 21.35 -0.45
CA CYS A 20 9.63 20.19 -0.09
C CYS A 20 11.00 20.11 -0.80
N MET A 21 11.13 20.67 -2.01
CA MET A 21 12.44 20.81 -2.69
C MET A 21 13.40 21.74 -1.93
N ARG A 22 12.91 22.89 -1.44
CA ARG A 22 13.73 23.80 -0.61
C ARG A 22 14.10 23.12 0.70
N TRP A 23 13.16 22.42 1.33
CA TRP A 23 13.44 21.67 2.54
C TRP A 23 14.51 20.60 2.31
N ALA A 24 14.38 19.79 1.25
CA ALA A 24 15.34 18.75 0.89
C ALA A 24 16.75 19.31 0.70
N GLN A 25 16.89 20.41 -0.04
CA GLN A 25 18.18 21.08 -0.23
C GLN A 25 18.81 21.56 1.08
N GLN A 26 18.00 22.11 2.00
CA GLN A 26 18.51 22.57 3.30
C GLN A 26 18.82 21.39 4.24
N ALA A 27 18.05 20.31 4.19
CA ALA A 27 18.28 19.11 4.96
C ALA A 27 19.61 18.43 4.55
N MET A 28 19.91 18.37 3.24
CA MET A 28 21.19 17.88 2.72
C MET A 28 22.38 18.70 3.27
N LYS A 29 22.25 20.04 3.32
CA LYS A 29 23.30 20.91 3.90
C LYS A 29 23.51 20.68 5.40
N ARG A 30 22.52 20.11 6.09
CA ARG A 30 22.56 19.79 7.53
C ARG A 30 22.89 18.32 7.81
N GLY A 31 23.29 17.56 6.78
CA GLY A 31 23.84 16.21 6.95
C GLY A 31 22.80 15.09 7.04
N ILE A 32 21.57 15.29 6.53
CA ILE A 32 20.66 14.16 6.33
C ILE A 32 21.26 13.16 5.32
N ALA A 33 21.06 11.87 5.52
CA ALA A 33 21.67 10.84 4.64
C ALA A 33 20.93 10.73 3.29
N ALA A 34 19.60 10.79 3.33
CA ALA A 34 18.79 10.83 2.11
C ALA A 34 17.48 11.59 2.33
N THR A 35 17.00 12.25 1.27
CA THR A 35 15.78 13.05 1.31
C THR A 35 15.09 13.07 -0.05
N PHE A 36 13.85 13.57 -0.09
CA PHE A 36 13.03 13.69 -1.29
C PHE A 36 12.52 15.11 -1.48
N GLY A 37 12.44 15.55 -2.75
CA GLY A 37 11.78 16.79 -3.14
C GLY A 37 11.10 16.68 -4.50
N VAL A 38 10.37 17.72 -4.90
CA VAL A 38 9.64 17.77 -6.19
C VAL A 38 10.05 18.98 -7.02
N THR A 39 10.21 18.81 -8.33
CA THR A 39 10.60 19.90 -9.25
C THR A 39 9.46 20.87 -9.59
N ALA A 40 8.21 20.45 -9.41
CA ALA A 40 7.00 21.24 -9.65
C ALA A 40 5.94 20.89 -8.61
N GLU A 41 4.96 21.79 -8.38
CA GLU A 41 3.90 21.59 -7.38
C GLU A 41 3.19 20.25 -7.62
N PRO A 42 3.32 19.29 -6.70
CA PRO A 42 2.84 17.94 -6.93
C PRO A 42 1.39 17.75 -6.50
N LEU A 43 0.74 18.73 -5.86
CA LEU A 43 -0.42 18.50 -4.98
C LEU A 43 -0.11 17.46 -3.88
N SER A 44 -1.04 17.21 -2.96
CA SER A 44 -0.83 16.24 -1.87
C SER A 44 -0.48 14.81 -2.33
N ALA A 45 -0.75 14.47 -3.59
CA ALA A 45 -0.55 13.12 -4.11
C ALA A 45 0.86 12.84 -4.65
N GLY A 46 1.70 13.86 -4.93
CA GLY A 46 3.03 13.65 -5.52
C GLY A 46 4.18 13.71 -4.52
N ILE A 47 3.87 13.36 -3.27
CA ILE A 47 4.83 13.09 -2.21
C ILE A 47 4.70 11.59 -1.88
N PRO A 48 5.79 10.88 -1.52
CA PRO A 48 5.73 9.47 -1.18
C PRO A 48 4.68 9.19 -0.10
N TYR A 49 3.83 8.20 -0.34
CA TYR A 49 2.94 7.70 0.71
C TYR A 49 3.79 7.11 1.84
N GLY A 50 3.77 7.77 3.00
CA GLY A 50 4.68 7.47 4.10
C GLY A 50 4.62 6.01 4.56
N ASN A 51 3.41 5.43 4.64
CA ASN A 51 3.23 4.01 4.97
C ASN A 51 3.92 3.08 3.96
N ASN A 52 3.78 3.35 2.65
CA ASN A 52 4.42 2.53 1.62
C ASN A 52 5.94 2.71 1.61
N LEU A 53 6.42 3.94 1.84
CA LEU A 53 7.84 4.26 1.91
C LEU A 53 8.50 3.54 3.08
N LEU A 54 7.90 3.67 4.27
CA LEU A 54 8.39 3.00 5.48
C LEU A 54 8.36 1.49 5.34
N LEU A 55 7.30 0.97 4.71
CA LEU A 55 7.20 -0.46 4.50
C LEU A 55 8.30 -0.99 3.56
N ALA A 56 8.50 -0.36 2.41
CA ALA A 56 9.55 -0.77 1.47
C ALA A 56 10.94 -0.71 2.13
N LEU A 57 11.22 0.36 2.88
CA LEU A 57 12.46 0.48 3.64
C LEU A 57 12.60 -0.66 4.65
N ALA A 58 11.56 -0.96 5.44
CA ALA A 58 11.55 -2.04 6.44
C ALA A 58 11.69 -3.44 5.82
N SER A 59 11.19 -3.62 4.60
CA SER A 59 11.38 -4.84 3.80
C SER A 59 12.79 -4.97 3.19
N GLY A 60 13.65 -3.95 3.38
CA GLY A 60 15.06 -3.98 2.98
C GLY A 60 15.37 -3.42 1.59
N TYR A 61 14.36 -2.84 0.92
CA TYR A 61 14.55 -2.11 -0.33
C TYR A 61 15.44 -0.88 -0.12
N ASP A 62 16.12 -0.47 -1.18
CA ASP A 62 16.91 0.76 -1.15
C ASP A 62 16.03 2.02 -1.22
N TRP A 63 16.66 3.16 -0.93
CA TRP A 63 16.00 4.45 -0.88
C TRP A 63 15.31 4.82 -2.20
N ALA A 64 15.98 4.60 -3.34
CA ALA A 64 15.43 4.97 -4.64
C ALA A 64 14.21 4.12 -5.00
N GLU A 65 14.28 2.80 -4.83
CA GLU A 65 13.17 1.88 -5.08
C GLU A 65 11.98 2.17 -4.16
N SER A 66 12.26 2.42 -2.88
CA SER A 66 11.24 2.71 -1.87
C SER A 66 10.49 4.01 -2.18
N VAL A 67 11.20 5.09 -2.51
CA VAL A 67 10.60 6.37 -2.90
C VAL A 67 9.81 6.24 -4.20
N TYR A 68 10.39 5.61 -5.22
CA TYR A 68 9.74 5.45 -6.52
C TYR A 68 8.44 4.63 -6.41
N GLY A 69 8.45 3.55 -5.61
CA GLY A 69 7.29 2.72 -5.30
C GLY A 69 6.20 3.47 -4.55
N ALA A 70 6.60 4.29 -3.57
CA ALA A 70 5.70 5.08 -2.74
C ALA A 70 5.08 6.30 -3.46
N LEU A 71 5.53 6.66 -4.66
CA LEU A 71 4.95 7.75 -5.46
C LEU A 71 3.80 7.29 -6.35
N ARG A 72 2.73 8.11 -6.42
CA ARG A 72 1.66 7.97 -7.41
C ARG A 72 2.23 8.10 -8.83
N LEU A 73 1.85 7.19 -9.73
CA LEU A 73 2.38 7.11 -11.10
C LEU A 73 2.40 8.45 -11.84
N ALA A 74 1.30 9.20 -11.76
CA ALA A 74 1.13 10.48 -12.46
C ALA A 74 2.07 11.60 -11.97
N GLN A 75 2.73 11.42 -10.82
CA GLN A 75 3.62 12.40 -10.20
C GLN A 75 5.07 11.93 -10.09
N ARG A 76 5.40 10.71 -10.53
CA ARG A 76 6.79 10.21 -10.49
C ARG A 76 7.77 11.06 -11.28
N TRP A 77 7.29 11.75 -12.31
CA TRP A 77 8.11 12.62 -13.14
C TRP A 77 8.61 13.87 -12.42
N THR A 78 7.96 14.31 -11.33
CA THR A 78 8.41 15.48 -10.55
C THR A 78 9.37 15.11 -9.44
N GLY A 79 9.42 13.84 -9.03
CA GLY A 79 10.15 13.39 -7.86
C GLY A 79 11.66 13.41 -8.05
N VAL A 80 12.37 13.99 -7.09
CA VAL A 80 13.83 14.01 -7.02
C VAL A 80 14.27 13.32 -5.74
N VAL A 81 15.05 12.25 -5.92
CA VAL A 81 15.66 11.48 -4.84
C VAL A 81 17.05 12.07 -4.58
N PHE A 82 17.31 12.51 -3.34
CA PHE A 82 18.61 12.99 -2.89
C PHE A 82 19.26 11.98 -1.95
N GLY A 83 20.59 11.88 -1.99
CA GLY A 83 21.38 10.91 -1.25
C GLY A 83 21.88 9.76 -2.12
N ASP A 84 22.40 8.71 -1.49
CA ASP A 84 22.78 7.47 -2.19
C ASP A 84 21.51 6.68 -2.56
N PRO A 85 21.24 6.41 -3.86
CA PRO A 85 20.08 5.64 -4.27
C PRO A 85 20.06 4.22 -3.70
N LEU A 86 21.23 3.61 -3.43
CA LEU A 86 21.36 2.25 -2.90
C LEU A 86 21.34 2.19 -1.37
N TYR A 87 21.11 3.32 -0.70
CA TYR A 87 21.05 3.38 0.75
C TYR A 87 19.87 2.56 1.30
N ALA A 88 20.15 1.48 2.04
CA ALA A 88 19.16 0.53 2.54
C ALA A 88 19.36 0.22 4.04
N PRO A 89 18.95 1.12 4.94
CA PRO A 89 19.30 1.04 6.37
C PRO A 89 18.71 -0.17 7.11
N PHE A 90 17.64 -0.79 6.59
CA PHE A 90 16.98 -1.94 7.22
C PHE A 90 17.16 -3.25 6.47
N ARG A 91 18.05 -3.30 5.46
CA ARG A 91 18.29 -4.53 4.66
C ARG A 91 18.66 -5.74 5.50
N SER A 92 19.35 -5.55 6.62
CA SER A 92 19.76 -6.60 7.54
C SER A 92 18.83 -6.79 8.74
N ARG A 93 17.80 -5.94 8.91
CA ARG A 93 16.91 -5.93 10.07
C ARG A 93 15.45 -6.05 9.62
N GLN A 94 15.03 -7.27 9.34
CA GLN A 94 13.60 -7.58 9.27
C GLN A 94 13.07 -7.70 10.70
N LEU A 95 12.15 -6.81 11.08
CA LEU A 95 11.33 -7.05 12.26
C LEU A 95 10.48 -8.28 11.95
N ALA A 96 10.64 -9.35 12.72
CA ALA A 96 9.84 -10.55 12.56
C ALA A 96 8.44 -10.27 13.12
N ASP A 97 7.52 -9.90 12.25
CA ASP A 97 6.09 -10.00 12.53
C ASP A 97 5.72 -11.48 12.67
N LYS A 98 4.91 -11.78 13.68
CA LYS A 98 4.45 -13.14 13.99
C LYS A 98 2.93 -13.22 14.06
N THR A 99 2.24 -12.11 13.92
CA THR A 99 0.79 -12.04 14.06
C THR A 99 0.18 -11.80 12.68
N PRO A 100 -0.61 -12.76 12.15
CA PRO A 100 -1.24 -12.56 10.87
C PRO A 100 -2.33 -11.48 10.96
N PRO A 101 -2.64 -10.79 9.84
CA PRO A 101 -3.55 -9.66 9.85
C PRO A 101 -4.97 -10.10 10.18
N VAL A 102 -5.67 -9.35 11.03
CA VAL A 102 -7.07 -9.69 11.39
C VAL A 102 -8.02 -9.05 10.39
N ILE A 103 -8.85 -9.85 9.71
CA ILE A 103 -9.87 -9.35 8.79
C ILE A 103 -11.15 -9.05 9.57
N GLY A 104 -11.65 -7.82 9.45
CA GLY A 104 -12.96 -7.43 9.99
C GLY A 104 -14.14 -7.95 9.16
N PRO A 105 -15.39 -7.59 9.51
CA PRO A 105 -16.56 -8.02 8.76
C PRO A 105 -16.48 -7.64 7.28
N VAL A 106 -16.76 -8.61 6.39
CA VAL A 106 -16.86 -8.35 4.95
C VAL A 106 -18.29 -7.93 4.62
N THR A 107 -18.40 -6.84 3.88
CA THR A 107 -19.68 -6.29 3.40
C THR A 107 -19.78 -6.47 1.89
N VAL A 108 -20.97 -6.89 1.42
CA VAL A 108 -21.29 -6.98 0.01
C VAL A 108 -22.51 -6.11 -0.26
N THR A 109 -22.37 -5.14 -1.15
CA THR A 109 -23.44 -4.19 -1.49
C THR A 109 -23.77 -4.26 -3.00
N PRO A 110 -25.05 -4.26 -3.39
CA PRO A 110 -25.45 -4.22 -4.79
C PRO A 110 -24.90 -2.99 -5.51
N ALA A 111 -24.46 -3.14 -6.76
CA ALA A 111 -23.77 -2.10 -7.52
C ALA A 111 -24.30 -1.94 -8.95
N GLY A 112 -25.59 -2.24 -9.13
CA GLY A 112 -26.29 -2.33 -10.42
C GLY A 112 -26.47 -3.78 -10.87
N ARG A 113 -27.08 -3.97 -12.04
CA ARG A 113 -27.43 -5.29 -12.56
C ARG A 113 -26.17 -6.16 -12.78
N GLY A 114 -26.10 -7.32 -12.14
CA GLY A 114 -24.98 -8.25 -12.27
C GLY A 114 -23.66 -7.70 -11.72
N ALA A 115 -23.72 -6.82 -10.72
CA ALA A 115 -22.56 -6.20 -10.11
C ALA A 115 -22.73 -5.99 -8.61
N VAL A 116 -21.68 -6.26 -7.85
CA VAL A 116 -21.63 -6.01 -6.40
C VAL A 116 -20.32 -5.32 -6.03
N VAL A 117 -20.30 -4.65 -4.89
CA VAL A 117 -19.07 -4.16 -4.25
C VAL A 117 -18.82 -4.97 -2.99
N VAL A 118 -17.70 -5.69 -2.97
CA VAL A 118 -17.16 -6.37 -1.78
C VAL A 118 -16.20 -5.41 -1.09
N ALA A 119 -16.38 -5.17 0.20
CA ALA A 119 -15.52 -4.29 0.99
C ALA A 119 -15.26 -4.86 2.39
N ALA A 120 -14.05 -4.68 2.88
CA ALA A 120 -13.62 -5.09 4.21
C ALA A 120 -12.55 -4.13 4.75
N SER A 121 -12.36 -4.12 6.06
CA SER A 121 -11.22 -3.44 6.70
C SER A 121 -10.49 -4.41 7.61
N LEU A 122 -9.19 -4.22 7.79
CA LEU A 122 -8.46 -4.89 8.85
C LEU A 122 -9.00 -4.45 10.22
N ALA A 123 -9.20 -5.43 11.09
CA ALA A 123 -9.58 -5.27 12.48
C ALA A 123 -8.36 -5.48 13.37
N GLY A 124 -8.59 -5.67 14.66
CA GLY A 124 -7.54 -5.79 15.65
C GLY A 124 -7.93 -5.16 16.98
N LYS A 125 -7.30 -5.61 18.06
CA LYS A 125 -7.43 -5.06 19.41
C LYS A 125 -6.08 -4.63 19.96
N THR A 126 -4.99 -5.27 19.55
CA THR A 126 -3.66 -4.90 19.99
C THR A 126 -3.11 -3.74 19.14
N PRO A 127 -2.15 -2.96 19.67
CA PRO A 127 -1.48 -1.92 18.88
C PRO A 127 -0.83 -2.45 17.60
N ASP A 128 -0.38 -3.70 17.61
CA ASP A 128 0.23 -4.41 16.49
C ASP A 128 -0.80 -4.65 15.38
N GLU A 129 -1.91 -5.31 15.72
CA GLU A 129 -3.01 -5.58 14.76
C GLU A 129 -3.65 -4.27 14.21
N LEU A 130 -3.69 -3.22 15.04
CA LEU A 130 -4.16 -1.90 14.63
C LEU A 130 -3.18 -1.15 13.71
N ALA A 131 -1.91 -1.56 13.66
CA ALA A 131 -0.90 -1.05 12.75
C ALA A 131 -0.78 -1.87 11.44
N ASP A 132 -1.33 -3.09 11.41
CA ASP A 132 -1.27 -3.98 10.24
C ASP A 132 -1.69 -3.32 8.93
N VAL A 133 -1.08 -3.78 7.85
CA VAL A 133 -1.46 -3.46 6.48
C VAL A 133 -1.37 -4.73 5.67
N ALA A 134 -2.26 -4.93 4.70
CA ALA A 134 -2.30 -6.19 3.95
C ALA A 134 -2.53 -5.98 2.45
N LEU A 135 -1.99 -6.90 1.67
CA LEU A 135 -2.50 -7.21 0.33
C LEU A 135 -3.75 -8.07 0.46
N PHE A 136 -4.68 -7.91 -0.48
CA PHE A 136 -5.94 -8.66 -0.46
C PHE A 136 -6.13 -9.44 -1.75
N GLN A 137 -6.57 -10.68 -1.61
CA GLN A 137 -7.03 -11.55 -2.68
C GLN A 137 -8.49 -11.92 -2.42
N LEU A 138 -9.31 -11.92 -3.47
CA LEU A 138 -10.72 -12.30 -3.39
C LEU A 138 -11.00 -13.44 -4.36
N GLU A 139 -11.34 -14.60 -3.83
CA GLU A 139 -11.81 -15.75 -4.60
C GLU A 139 -13.35 -15.76 -4.58
N TYR A 140 -13.98 -15.99 -5.73
CA TYR A 140 -15.43 -16.06 -5.83
C TYR A 140 -15.93 -16.96 -6.97
N GLY A 141 -17.15 -17.48 -6.81
CA GLY A 141 -17.85 -18.19 -7.89
C GLY A 141 -19.11 -18.92 -7.43
N LEU A 142 -19.67 -19.78 -8.28
CA LEU A 142 -20.98 -20.41 -8.05
C LEU A 142 -20.94 -21.59 -7.07
N THR A 143 -19.74 -22.07 -6.73
CA THR A 143 -19.51 -23.17 -5.80
C THR A 143 -18.39 -22.79 -4.83
N THR A 144 -18.18 -23.59 -3.79
CA THR A 144 -17.06 -23.44 -2.84
C THR A 144 -15.68 -23.71 -3.46
N GLN A 145 -15.62 -24.11 -4.73
CA GLN A 145 -14.37 -24.13 -5.51
C GLN A 145 -14.05 -22.75 -6.11
N TYR A 146 -14.96 -21.79 -5.95
CA TYR A 146 -14.88 -20.43 -6.49
C TYR A 146 -14.68 -20.42 -8.01
N GLY A 147 -13.44 -20.45 -8.49
CA GLY A 147 -13.10 -20.50 -9.91
C GLY A 147 -12.79 -19.14 -10.54
N ASN A 148 -13.06 -18.04 -9.83
CA ASN A 148 -12.55 -16.71 -10.19
C ASN A 148 -11.71 -16.15 -9.05
N THR A 149 -10.60 -15.50 -9.39
CA THR A 149 -9.68 -14.91 -8.42
C THR A 149 -9.35 -13.47 -8.81
N VAL A 150 -9.50 -12.57 -7.84
CA VAL A 150 -8.87 -11.24 -7.87
C VAL A 150 -7.55 -11.39 -7.14
N GLU A 151 -6.46 -11.46 -7.90
CA GLU A 151 -5.12 -11.70 -7.37
C GLU A 151 -4.63 -10.61 -6.41
N PHE A 152 -3.65 -10.99 -5.59
CA PHE A 152 -2.85 -10.01 -4.87
C PHE A 152 -2.23 -9.02 -5.86
N HIS A 153 -2.42 -7.74 -5.60
CA HIS A 153 -1.76 -6.69 -6.36
C HIS A 153 -0.52 -6.24 -5.60
N ASP A 154 0.56 -6.98 -5.80
CA ASP A 154 1.87 -6.64 -5.24
C ASP A 154 2.60 -5.60 -6.09
N TRP A 155 3.61 -4.99 -5.49
CA TRP A 155 4.56 -4.13 -6.19
C TRP A 155 5.63 -4.97 -6.91
N PRO A 156 6.08 -4.55 -8.13
CA PRO A 156 5.50 -3.54 -8.99
C PRO A 156 4.20 -4.02 -9.67
N GLU A 157 3.20 -3.14 -9.73
CA GLU A 157 1.90 -3.42 -10.37
C GLU A 157 2.10 -3.94 -11.81
N PRO A 158 1.46 -5.05 -12.23
CA PRO A 158 1.61 -5.59 -13.57
C PRO A 158 1.25 -4.55 -14.64
N GLN A 159 2.20 -4.30 -15.55
CA GLN A 159 2.22 -3.14 -16.43
C GLN A 159 1.02 -3.08 -17.40
N LYS A 160 0.13 -2.10 -17.20
CA LYS A 160 -0.46 -1.28 -18.27
C LYS A 160 -0.61 0.17 -17.78
N ALA A 161 0.40 1.01 -18.02
CA ALA A 161 0.43 2.39 -17.53
C ALA A 161 -0.66 3.31 -18.15
N ARG A 162 -1.16 2.99 -19.35
CA ARG A 162 -2.25 3.74 -19.99
C ARG A 162 -3.60 3.33 -19.41
N GLY A 163 -4.31 4.30 -18.81
CA GLY A 163 -5.69 4.12 -18.35
C GLY A 163 -5.86 3.80 -16.86
N VAL A 164 -4.78 3.73 -16.07
CA VAL A 164 -4.88 3.53 -14.61
C VAL A 164 -5.34 4.83 -13.94
N LYS A 165 -6.67 4.98 -13.80
CA LYS A 165 -7.29 6.15 -13.14
C LYS A 165 -7.05 6.18 -11.62
N ALA A 166 -6.83 5.02 -11.02
CA ALA A 166 -6.45 4.85 -9.62
C ALA A 166 -5.53 3.63 -9.50
N ARG A 167 -4.37 3.78 -8.85
CA ARG A 167 -3.57 2.63 -8.42
C ARG A 167 -4.19 2.09 -7.14
N ARG A 168 -4.28 0.77 -7.03
CA ARG A 168 -4.35 0.14 -5.71
C ARG A 168 -2.94 0.19 -5.19
N PHE A 169 -2.68 1.18 -4.34
CA PHE A 169 -1.44 1.21 -3.60
C PHE A 169 -1.32 -0.12 -2.85
N GLY A 170 -0.12 -0.71 -2.87
CA GLY A 170 0.17 -1.92 -2.08
C GLY A 170 -0.20 -1.72 -0.62
N TYR A 171 -0.27 -2.81 0.13
CA TYR A 171 -0.54 -2.87 1.58
C TYR A 171 -1.50 -1.78 2.12
N SER A 172 -2.76 -2.15 2.27
CA SER A 172 -3.83 -1.26 2.74
C SER A 172 -4.49 -1.83 3.99
N ARG A 173 -5.09 -0.97 4.82
CA ARG A 173 -6.03 -1.40 5.86
C ARG A 173 -7.43 -1.66 5.34
N HIS A 174 -7.73 -1.21 4.11
CA HIS A 174 -9.05 -1.28 3.52
C HIS A 174 -9.02 -2.00 2.18
N PHE A 175 -9.96 -2.93 2.02
CA PHE A 175 -10.26 -3.60 0.77
C PHE A 175 -11.60 -3.11 0.22
N ARG A 176 -11.64 -2.84 -1.09
CA ARG A 176 -12.89 -2.57 -1.81
C ARG A 176 -12.74 -3.05 -3.24
N ARG A 177 -13.60 -3.93 -3.75
CA ARG A 177 -13.60 -4.41 -5.14
C ARG A 177 -15.01 -4.45 -5.70
N LYS A 178 -15.20 -3.83 -6.87
CA LYS A 178 -16.42 -4.00 -7.67
C LYS A 178 -16.26 -5.24 -8.54
N LEU A 179 -17.18 -6.19 -8.38
CA LEU A 179 -17.35 -7.33 -9.28
C LEU A 179 -18.44 -6.98 -10.30
N THR A 180 -18.27 -7.45 -11.54
CA THR A 180 -19.19 -7.18 -12.65
C THR A 180 -19.33 -8.44 -13.50
N GLY A 181 -20.42 -8.55 -14.26
CA GLY A 181 -20.66 -9.71 -15.12
C GLY A 181 -21.17 -10.94 -14.35
N LEU A 182 -21.79 -10.72 -13.19
CA LEU A 182 -22.38 -11.77 -12.38
C LEU A 182 -23.75 -12.17 -12.98
N ALA A 183 -24.00 -13.47 -13.06
CA ALA A 183 -25.26 -14.01 -13.55
C ALA A 183 -26.40 -13.69 -12.58
N ALA A 184 -27.52 -13.20 -13.10
CA ALA A 184 -28.68 -12.86 -12.27
C ALA A 184 -29.25 -14.09 -11.56
N GLY A 185 -29.62 -13.94 -10.29
CA GLY A 185 -30.25 -15.00 -9.49
C GLY A 185 -29.32 -16.12 -9.02
N GLY A 186 -28.02 -16.06 -9.32
CA GLY A 186 -27.04 -17.01 -8.79
C GLY A 186 -26.61 -16.64 -7.37
N THR A 187 -26.51 -17.63 -6.48
CA THR A 187 -25.78 -17.47 -5.21
C THR A 187 -24.30 -17.72 -5.47
N TYR A 188 -23.48 -16.74 -5.14
CA TYR A 188 -22.03 -16.81 -5.26
C TYR A 188 -21.40 -17.04 -3.90
N HIS A 189 -20.45 -17.96 -3.83
CA HIS A 189 -19.52 -18.16 -2.73
C HIS A 189 -18.32 -17.25 -2.90
N PHE A 190 -17.75 -16.75 -1.80
CA PHE A 190 -16.51 -16.00 -1.81
C PHE A 190 -15.68 -16.19 -0.55
N ARG A 191 -14.38 -15.94 -0.69
CA ARG A 191 -13.40 -15.89 0.39
C ARG A 191 -12.44 -14.73 0.17
N LEU A 192 -12.17 -13.99 1.24
CA LEU A 192 -11.18 -12.92 1.24
C LEU A 192 -9.93 -13.37 2.00
N THR A 193 -8.77 -13.23 1.37
CA THR A 193 -7.46 -13.49 1.98
C THR A 193 -6.72 -12.16 2.13
N ALA A 194 -6.16 -11.92 3.32
CA ALA A 194 -5.29 -10.79 3.62
C ALA A 194 -3.88 -11.32 3.91
N ARG A 195 -2.87 -10.75 3.24
CA ARG A 195 -1.45 -11.08 3.42
C ARG A 195 -0.68 -9.85 3.88
N ASP A 196 -0.05 -9.93 5.04
CA ASP A 196 0.80 -8.86 5.55
C ASP A 196 2.17 -8.83 4.82
N PRO A 197 3.03 -7.83 5.11
CA PRO A 197 4.34 -7.74 4.48
C PRO A 197 5.38 -8.77 4.96
N ALA A 198 5.13 -9.41 6.10
CA ALA A 198 5.93 -10.54 6.55
C ALA A 198 5.54 -11.85 5.86
N GLY A 199 4.46 -11.84 5.08
CA GLY A 199 3.93 -12.98 4.34
C GLY A 199 2.97 -13.84 5.15
N LEU A 200 2.52 -13.39 6.33
CA LEU A 200 1.50 -14.11 7.09
C LEU A 200 0.13 -13.82 6.48
N GLU A 201 -0.70 -14.86 6.41
CA GLU A 201 -1.99 -14.81 5.75
C GLU A 201 -3.13 -15.16 6.72
N THR A 202 -4.23 -14.42 6.59
CA THR A 202 -5.52 -14.77 7.18
C THR A 202 -6.55 -14.86 6.07
N HIS A 203 -7.44 -15.83 6.15
CA HIS A 203 -8.58 -15.96 5.25
C HIS A 203 -9.88 -15.96 6.03
N THR A 204 -10.92 -15.36 5.45
CA THR A 204 -12.27 -15.46 5.99
C THR A 204 -12.81 -16.89 5.82
N ALA A 205 -13.82 -17.23 6.60
CA ALA A 205 -14.68 -18.36 6.26
C ALA A 205 -15.36 -18.12 4.90
N ASP A 206 -15.83 -19.20 4.29
CA ASP A 206 -16.70 -19.11 3.11
C ASP A 206 -17.97 -18.32 3.45
N ALA A 207 -18.33 -17.40 2.57
CA ALA A 207 -19.55 -16.61 2.69
C ALA A 207 -20.23 -16.50 1.33
N THR A 208 -21.52 -16.17 1.33
CA THR A 208 -22.32 -16.11 0.11
C THR A 208 -22.91 -14.73 -0.14
N PHE A 209 -23.11 -14.38 -1.41
CA PHE A 209 -23.90 -13.21 -1.82
C PHE A 209 -24.73 -13.49 -3.07
N GLY A 210 -25.80 -12.70 -3.25
CA GLY A 210 -26.54 -12.62 -4.51
C GLY A 210 -26.25 -11.28 -5.22
N PRO A 211 -26.18 -11.25 -6.56
CA PRO A 211 -25.97 -10.04 -7.35
C PRO A 211 -27.22 -9.14 -7.49
#